data_AF-A0A2N2XUS4-F1
#
_entry.id   AF-A0A2N2XUS4-F1
#
_cell.length_a   1.000
_cell.length_b   1.000
_cell.length_c   1.000
_cell.angle_alpha   90.00
_cell.angle_beta   90.00
_cell.angle_gamma   90.00
#
_symmetry.space_group_name_H-M   'P 1'
#
loop_
_entity.id
_entity.type
_entity.pdbx_description
1 polymer ?
#
loop_
_entity_poly.entity_id
_entity_poly.type
_entity_poly.pdbx_seq_one_letter_code
_entity_poly.pdbx_strand_id
1 'polypeptide(L)'
;MEETKRLFSQRAITIATFLGGPAAAGYLVKKNYEAFDQSEKGKIAFIIGIISTLLIFAGIFSMPEHIIDKIPNVLIPAIYTGIIYSIVEKIQGQWLREHKESGGKFYSVWKATGIGAIFMTILLAMIAGTAFLAGDLSRPDFDSTTYDNEVAKFVENENKSLAVYKVINSAEPQFLIKEFSKGIVLWKENIEIVNRLNAIENLPTELLEQNKKLLSYCDLRIQHNEIIVKAISEDTDKYVSEIDRIGMKINKVLEELEELKK
;
A
#
# COMPACT_ATOMS: atom_id res chain seq x y z
N MET A 1 -26.01 42.97 28.97
CA MET A 1 -25.65 42.90 27.55
C MET A 1 -25.84 41.47 27.12
N GLU A 2 -26.86 41.20 26.31
CA GLU A 2 -27.04 39.89 25.70
C GLU A 2 -25.84 39.66 24.77
N GLU A 3 -25.02 38.64 25.03
CA GLU A 3 -23.96 38.25 24.11
C GLU A 3 -24.61 37.97 22.76
N THR A 4 -24.31 38.78 21.74
CA THR A 4 -24.82 38.53 20.38
C THR A 4 -24.34 37.15 19.94
N LYS A 5 -25.24 36.16 19.94
CA LYS A 5 -24.92 34.77 19.58
C LYS A 5 -24.35 34.76 18.16
N ARG A 6 -23.17 34.15 17.97
CA ARG A 6 -22.51 34.08 16.65
C ARG A 6 -22.72 32.72 16.02
N LEU A 7 -23.04 32.72 14.73
CA LEU A 7 -23.23 31.50 13.94
C LEU A 7 -22.07 31.27 12.97
N PHE A 8 -21.86 30.03 12.58
CA PHE A 8 -21.08 29.67 11.39
C PHE A 8 -21.99 29.73 10.17
N SER A 9 -21.59 30.50 9.16
CA SER A 9 -22.33 30.60 7.91
C SER A 9 -22.25 29.31 7.10
N GLN A 10 -23.20 29.12 6.18
CA GLN A 10 -23.20 28.01 5.22
C GLN A 10 -21.83 27.87 4.53
N ARG A 11 -21.29 28.97 3.99
CA ARG A 11 -19.97 29.01 3.33
C ARG A 11 -18.85 28.55 4.26
N ALA A 12 -18.87 29.00 5.52
CA ALA A 12 -17.84 28.63 6.49
C ALA A 12 -17.90 27.12 6.81
N ILE A 13 -19.11 26.57 6.96
CA ILE A 13 -19.31 25.13 7.19
C ILE A 13 -18.83 24.33 5.98
N THR A 14 -19.22 24.71 4.76
CA THR A 14 -18.81 24.02 3.52
C THR A 14 -17.30 23.99 3.34
N ILE A 15 -16.60 25.11 3.57
CA ILE A 15 -15.13 25.17 3.46
C ILE A 15 -14.46 24.28 4.51
N ALA A 16 -14.92 24.34 5.76
CA ALA A 16 -14.39 23.49 6.82
C ALA A 16 -14.69 22.00 6.58
N THR A 17 -15.84 21.70 5.96
CA THR A 17 -16.24 20.34 5.57
C THR A 17 -15.29 19.80 4.52
N PHE A 18 -15.08 20.54 3.44
CA PHE A 18 -14.21 20.11 2.34
C PHE A 18 -12.76 19.83 2.81
N LEU A 19 -12.28 20.59 3.80
CA LEU A 19 -10.94 20.41 4.37
C LEU A 19 -10.87 19.33 5.45
N GLY A 20 -11.79 19.36 6.41
CA GLY A 20 -11.75 18.56 7.65
C GLY A 20 -12.74 17.39 7.71
N GLY A 21 -13.50 17.18 6.64
CA GLY A 21 -14.50 16.11 6.53
C GLY A 21 -15.81 16.34 7.28
N PRO A 22 -16.71 15.33 7.25
CA PRO A 22 -18.03 15.40 7.90
C PRO A 22 -18.01 15.66 9.41
N ALA A 23 -16.98 15.20 10.14
CA ALA A 23 -16.84 15.46 11.57
C ALA A 23 -16.66 16.96 11.88
N ALA A 24 -15.86 17.66 11.08
CA ALA A 24 -15.70 19.11 11.18
C ALA A 24 -17.03 19.83 10.92
N ALA A 25 -17.78 19.39 9.90
CA ALA A 25 -19.11 19.90 9.61
C ALA A 25 -20.07 19.71 10.79
N GLY A 26 -20.13 18.50 11.33
CA GLY A 26 -20.98 18.14 12.47
C GLY A 26 -20.67 19.00 13.70
N TYR A 27 -19.40 19.32 13.95
CA TYR A 27 -19.00 20.21 15.04
C TYR A 27 -19.50 21.65 14.83
N LEU A 28 -19.35 22.20 13.62
CA LEU A 28 -19.80 23.56 13.33
C LEU A 28 -21.33 23.67 13.35
N VAL A 29 -22.03 22.67 12.81
CA VAL A 29 -23.49 22.56 12.87
C VAL A 29 -23.98 22.46 14.31
N LYS A 30 -23.27 21.69 15.16
CA LYS A 30 -23.53 21.64 16.61
C LYS A 30 -23.43 23.02 17.25
N LYS A 31 -22.39 23.80 16.94
CA LYS A 31 -22.23 25.16 17.47
C LYS A 31 -23.35 26.10 17.05
N ASN A 32 -23.90 25.93 15.86
CA ASN A 32 -25.09 26.66 15.45
C ASN A 32 -26.33 26.23 16.25
N TYR A 33 -26.55 24.93 16.45
CA TYR A 33 -27.68 24.46 17.28
C TYR A 33 -27.60 24.95 18.74
N GLU A 34 -26.41 24.99 19.33
CA GLU A 34 -26.19 25.53 20.67
C GLU A 34 -26.58 27.01 20.77
N ALA A 35 -26.40 27.79 19.70
CA ALA A 35 -26.85 29.18 19.66
C ALA A 35 -28.39 29.33 19.64
N PHE A 36 -29.13 28.30 19.23
CA PHE A 36 -30.60 28.28 19.28
C PHE A 36 -31.13 27.45 20.45
N ASP A 37 -30.31 27.18 21.46
CA ASP A 37 -30.66 26.42 22.66
C ASP A 37 -31.17 24.99 22.33
N GLN A 38 -30.77 24.45 21.17
CA GLN A 38 -31.10 23.10 20.70
C GLN A 38 -29.90 22.15 20.81
N SER A 39 -29.21 22.18 21.94
CA SER A 39 -27.95 21.45 22.18
C SER A 39 -28.05 19.94 21.94
N GLU A 40 -29.20 19.31 22.22
CA GLU A 40 -29.40 17.87 21.96
C GLU A 40 -29.34 17.54 20.47
N LYS A 41 -29.99 18.32 19.61
CA LYS A 41 -29.87 18.15 18.15
C LYS A 41 -28.44 18.43 17.68
N GLY A 42 -27.77 19.39 18.31
CA GLY A 42 -26.35 19.67 18.06
C GLY A 42 -25.45 18.46 18.36
N LYS A 43 -25.63 17.79 19.50
CA LYS A 43 -24.89 16.57 19.85
C LYS A 43 -25.12 15.47 18.82
N ILE A 44 -26.37 15.24 18.42
CA ILE A 44 -26.72 14.25 17.40
C ILE A 44 -26.03 14.57 16.08
N ALA A 45 -26.07 15.83 15.61
CA ALA A 45 -25.40 16.24 14.37
C ALA A 45 -23.89 15.99 14.40
N PHE A 46 -23.25 16.23 15.55
CA PHE A 46 -21.82 15.97 15.71
C PHE A 46 -21.50 14.46 15.69
N ILE A 47 -22.29 13.64 16.39
CA ILE A 47 -22.14 12.18 16.40
C ILE A 47 -22.31 11.62 14.98
N ILE A 48 -23.33 12.08 14.25
CA ILE A 48 -23.53 11.68 12.85
C ILE A 48 -22.30 12.06 12.02
N GLY A 49 -21.75 13.26 12.17
CA GLY A 49 -20.53 13.67 11.47
C GLY A 49 -19.33 12.77 11.74
N ILE A 50 -19.13 12.35 13.00
CA ILE A 50 -18.07 11.39 13.38
C ILE A 50 -18.33 10.03 12.71
N ILE A 51 -19.53 9.48 12.85
CA ILE A 51 -19.89 8.17 12.28
C ILE A 51 -19.74 8.19 10.75
N SER A 52 -20.23 9.23 10.07
CA SER A 52 -20.07 9.38 8.62
C SER A 52 -18.60 9.45 8.21
N THR A 53 -17.75 10.12 8.99
CA THR A 53 -16.31 10.15 8.73
C THR A 53 -15.72 8.75 8.84
N LEU A 54 -16.01 8.02 9.92
CA LEU A 54 -15.52 6.66 10.12
C LEU A 54 -15.99 5.72 9.01
N LEU A 55 -17.27 5.78 8.60
CA LEU A 55 -17.81 4.95 7.53
C LEU A 55 -17.17 5.24 6.16
N ILE A 56 -16.94 6.52 5.83
CA ILE A 56 -16.28 6.90 4.58
C ILE A 56 -14.86 6.34 4.55
N PHE A 57 -14.08 6.53 5.62
CA PHE A 57 -12.70 6.05 5.66
C PHE A 57 -12.61 4.52 5.75
N ALA A 58 -13.48 3.86 6.51
CA ALA A 58 -13.58 2.40 6.51
C ALA A 58 -13.91 1.85 5.12
N GLY A 59 -14.82 2.51 4.40
CA GLY A 59 -15.12 2.19 3.00
C GLY A 59 -13.90 2.34 2.10
N ILE A 60 -13.18 3.45 2.19
CA ILE A 60 -11.95 3.70 1.41
C ILE A 60 -10.89 2.63 1.70
N PHE A 61 -10.62 2.33 2.97
CA PHE A 61 -9.60 1.34 3.35
C PHE A 61 -9.99 -0.10 2.99
N SER A 62 -11.28 -0.38 2.79
CA SER A 62 -11.77 -1.70 2.39
C SER A 62 -11.74 -1.90 0.87
N MET A 63 -11.41 -0.86 0.09
CA MET A 63 -11.38 -0.94 -1.38
C MET A 63 -10.01 -1.42 -1.88
N PRO A 64 -9.97 -2.29 -2.91
CA PRO A 64 -8.74 -2.65 -3.61
C PRO A 64 -8.05 -1.43 -4.24
N GLU A 65 -6.71 -1.42 -4.22
CA GLU A 65 -5.88 -0.31 -4.73
C GLU A 65 -6.21 0.05 -6.18
N HIS A 66 -6.36 -0.96 -7.05
CA HIS A 66 -6.67 -0.75 -8.48
C HIS A 66 -8.00 -0.03 -8.76
N ILE A 67 -8.91 0.03 -7.77
CA ILE A 67 -10.15 0.79 -7.85
C ILE A 67 -9.92 2.23 -7.36
N ILE A 68 -9.25 2.38 -6.21
CA ILE A 68 -8.97 3.68 -5.61
C ILE A 68 -8.14 4.57 -6.54
N ASP A 69 -7.14 4.00 -7.24
CA ASP A 69 -6.27 4.74 -8.15
C ASP A 69 -7.00 5.41 -9.32
N LYS A 70 -8.21 4.92 -9.65
CA LYS A 70 -9.04 5.47 -10.72
C LYS A 70 -9.95 6.61 -10.23
N ILE A 71 -10.06 6.82 -8.93
CA ILE A 71 -10.95 7.81 -8.34
C ILE A 71 -10.19 9.13 -8.17
N PRO A 72 -10.64 10.24 -8.77
CA PRO A 72 -10.00 11.54 -8.56
C PRO A 72 -10.04 11.95 -7.08
N ASN A 73 -8.90 12.39 -6.53
CA ASN A 73 -8.76 12.76 -5.10
C ASN A 73 -9.79 13.79 -4.59
N VAL A 74 -10.29 14.66 -5.48
CA VAL A 74 -11.27 15.70 -5.14
C VAL A 74 -12.71 15.18 -5.11
N LEU A 75 -12.98 14.03 -5.74
CA LEU A 75 -14.34 13.54 -5.96
C LEU A 75 -15.05 13.20 -4.64
N ILE A 76 -14.41 12.42 -3.77
CA ILE A 76 -15.00 12.04 -2.47
C ILE A 76 -15.26 13.28 -1.61
N PRO A 77 -14.29 14.21 -1.43
CA PRO A 77 -14.53 15.50 -0.78
C PRO A 77 -15.68 16.31 -1.36
N ALA A 78 -15.76 16.43 -2.69
CA ALA A 78 -16.82 17.18 -3.34
C ALA A 78 -18.21 16.56 -3.06
N ILE A 79 -18.32 15.23 -3.11
CA ILE A 79 -19.58 14.50 -2.88
C ILE A 79 -20.08 14.74 -1.45
N TYR A 80 -19.27 14.40 -0.43
CA TYR A 80 -19.75 14.57 0.95
C TYR A 80 -19.99 16.05 1.29
N THR A 81 -19.22 16.97 0.70
CA THR A 81 -19.40 18.41 0.91
C THR A 81 -20.72 18.89 0.31
N GLY A 82 -21.08 18.43 -0.89
CA GLY A 82 -22.37 18.74 -1.51
C GLY A 82 -23.56 18.18 -0.72
N ILE A 83 -23.44 16.95 -0.22
CA ILE A 83 -24.44 16.33 0.66
C ILE A 83 -24.61 17.17 1.93
N ILE A 84 -23.51 17.51 2.60
CA ILE A 84 -23.55 18.31 3.83
C ILE A 84 -24.10 19.71 3.57
N TYR A 85 -23.72 20.36 2.48
CA TYR A 85 -24.30 21.65 2.08
C TYR A 85 -25.84 21.54 2.03
N SER A 86 -26.34 20.50 1.37
CA SER A 86 -27.78 20.27 1.22
C SER A 86 -28.47 19.98 2.56
N ILE A 87 -27.82 19.20 3.43
CA ILE A 87 -28.30 18.94 4.79
C ILE A 87 -28.40 20.25 5.56
N VAL A 88 -27.33 21.04 5.63
CA VAL A 88 -27.28 22.29 6.42
C VAL A 88 -28.30 23.30 5.91
N GLU A 89 -28.47 23.44 4.59
CA GLU A 89 -29.50 24.32 4.03
C GLU A 89 -30.91 23.87 4.49
N LYS A 90 -31.16 22.56 4.51
CA LYS A 90 -32.44 21.99 4.95
C LYS A 90 -32.71 22.18 6.45
N ILE A 91 -31.69 22.05 7.30
CA ILE A 91 -31.87 22.06 8.77
C ILE A 91 -31.65 23.42 9.43
N GLN A 92 -30.76 24.25 8.87
CA GLN A 92 -30.31 25.51 9.47
C GLN A 92 -30.42 26.70 8.50
N GLY A 93 -30.76 26.49 7.22
CA GLY A 93 -30.78 27.56 6.21
C GLY A 93 -31.69 28.72 6.58
N GLN A 94 -32.89 28.46 7.11
CA GLN A 94 -33.81 29.51 7.57
C GLN A 94 -33.19 30.36 8.70
N TRP A 95 -32.66 29.71 9.74
CA TRP A 95 -32.00 30.39 10.86
C TRP A 95 -30.81 31.24 10.42
N LEU A 96 -30.03 30.74 9.46
CA LEU A 96 -28.87 31.47 8.93
C LEU A 96 -29.31 32.72 8.14
N ARG A 97 -30.42 32.67 7.41
CA ARG A 97 -30.98 33.82 6.67
C ARG A 97 -31.55 34.86 7.63
N GLU A 98 -32.39 34.45 8.57
CA GLU A 98 -32.98 35.33 9.59
C GLU A 98 -31.90 36.00 10.45
N HIS A 99 -30.87 35.26 10.86
CA HIS A 99 -29.71 35.80 11.57
C HIS A 99 -28.94 36.83 10.74
N LYS A 100 -28.84 36.64 9.43
CA LYS A 100 -28.20 37.60 8.53
C LYS A 100 -29.05 38.86 8.32
N GLU A 101 -30.35 38.70 8.10
CA GLU A 101 -31.31 39.79 7.87
C GLU A 101 -31.47 40.68 9.11
N SER A 102 -31.42 40.09 10.31
CA SER A 102 -31.42 40.83 11.59
C SER A 102 -30.08 41.51 11.92
N GLY A 103 -29.07 41.45 11.04
CA GLY A 103 -27.75 42.04 11.28
C GLY A 103 -26.87 41.25 12.25
N GLY A 104 -27.19 39.97 12.48
CA GLY A 104 -26.44 39.06 13.32
C GLY A 104 -25.02 38.81 12.83
N LYS A 105 -24.09 38.62 13.76
CA LYS A 105 -22.66 38.42 13.47
C LYS A 105 -22.37 36.94 13.21
N PHE A 106 -21.53 36.69 12.20
CA PHE A 106 -21.00 35.35 11.90
C PHE A 106 -19.55 35.23 12.33
N TYR A 107 -19.12 34.00 12.65
CA TYR A 107 -17.71 33.68 12.74
C TYR A 107 -17.03 33.81 11.37
N SER A 108 -15.75 34.18 11.39
CA SER A 108 -14.93 34.25 10.18
C SER A 108 -14.74 32.87 9.56
N VAL A 109 -14.60 32.85 8.24
CA VAL A 109 -14.25 31.62 7.49
C VAL A 109 -12.95 31.02 8.02
N TRP A 110 -11.95 31.85 8.35
CA TRP A 110 -10.69 31.40 8.95
C TRP A 110 -10.85 30.61 10.24
N LYS A 111 -11.81 30.99 11.10
CA LYS A 111 -12.10 30.22 12.32
C LYS A 111 -12.65 28.84 11.98
N ALA A 112 -13.56 28.76 11.00
CA ALA A 112 -14.11 27.48 10.55
C ALA A 112 -13.07 26.61 9.86
N THR A 113 -12.24 27.19 8.98
CA THR A 113 -11.12 26.50 8.33
C THR A 113 -10.12 25.97 9.35
N GLY A 114 -9.77 26.76 10.38
CA GLY A 114 -8.89 26.31 11.47
C GLY A 114 -9.47 25.12 12.24
N ILE A 115 -10.78 25.10 12.49
CA ILE A 115 -11.47 23.94 13.06
C ILE A 115 -11.38 22.74 12.11
N GLY A 116 -11.65 22.93 10.82
CA GLY A 116 -11.49 21.88 9.81
C GLY A 116 -10.08 21.29 9.80
N ALA A 117 -9.05 22.14 9.87
CA ALA A 117 -7.65 21.71 9.95
C ALA A 117 -7.36 20.90 11.22
N ILE A 118 -7.94 21.25 12.38
CA ILE A 118 -7.80 20.43 13.60
C ILE A 118 -8.37 19.03 13.40
N PHE A 119 -9.56 18.90 12.82
CA PHE A 119 -10.17 17.59 12.54
C PHE A 119 -9.36 16.79 11.51
N MET A 120 -8.83 17.45 10.48
CA MET A 120 -7.91 16.84 9.52
C MET A 120 -6.65 16.30 10.22
N THR A 121 -6.03 17.08 11.11
CA THR A 121 -4.85 16.65 11.88
C THR A 121 -5.17 15.46 12.79
N ILE A 122 -6.31 15.48 13.49
CA ILE A 122 -6.75 14.36 14.34
C ILE A 122 -6.92 13.09 13.49
N LEU A 123 -7.56 13.21 12.33
CA LEU A 123 -7.75 12.09 11.42
C LEU A 123 -6.43 11.53 10.90
N LEU A 124 -5.52 12.39 10.45
CA LEU A 124 -4.18 11.97 10.01
C LEU A 124 -3.40 11.30 11.12
N ALA A 125 -3.47 11.81 12.35
CA ALA A 125 -2.82 11.20 13.51
C ALA A 125 -3.42 9.83 13.85
N MET A 126 -4.74 9.66 13.72
CA MET A 126 -5.38 8.35 13.90
C MET A 126 -4.92 7.36 12.83
N ILE A 127 -4.91 7.76 11.55
CA ILE A 127 -4.47 6.90 10.43
C ILE A 127 -3.00 6.50 10.63
N ALA A 128 -2.13 7.48 10.92
CA ALA A 128 -0.71 7.23 11.16
C ALA A 128 -0.50 6.33 12.40
N GLY A 129 -1.26 6.55 13.47
CA GLY A 129 -1.22 5.72 14.67
C GLY A 129 -1.65 4.28 14.39
N THR A 130 -2.73 4.07 13.63
CA THR A 130 -3.15 2.72 13.23
C THR A 130 -2.14 2.06 12.32
N ALA A 131 -1.53 2.78 11.37
CA ALA A 131 -0.51 2.25 10.49
C ALA A 131 0.76 1.87 11.25
N PHE A 132 1.18 2.70 12.21
CA PHE A 132 2.32 2.41 13.07
C PHE A 132 2.07 1.17 13.95
N LEU A 133 0.91 1.08 14.59
CA LEU A 133 0.54 -0.09 15.40
C LEU A 133 0.39 -1.35 14.55
N ALA A 134 -0.21 -1.24 13.36
CA ALA A 134 -0.30 -2.35 12.43
C ALA A 134 1.10 -2.82 12.00
N GLY A 135 2.02 -1.90 11.67
CA GLY A 135 3.40 -2.24 11.31
C GLY A 135 4.17 -2.90 12.46
N ASP A 136 3.99 -2.43 13.70
CA ASP A 136 4.64 -3.01 14.88
C ASP A 136 4.04 -4.38 15.27
N LEU A 137 2.74 -4.58 15.06
CA LEU A 137 2.05 -5.88 15.16
C LEU A 137 2.39 -6.82 14.00
N SER A 138 2.87 -6.30 12.88
CA SER A 138 3.31 -7.05 11.70
C SER A 138 4.77 -7.50 11.78
N ARG A 139 5.42 -7.39 12.95
CA ARG A 139 6.73 -8.02 13.15
C ARG A 139 6.60 -9.49 12.75
N PRO A 140 7.38 -9.96 11.75
CA PRO A 140 7.32 -11.35 11.35
C PRO A 140 7.59 -12.23 12.56
N ASP A 141 6.79 -13.27 12.76
CA ASP A 141 6.94 -14.21 13.88
C ASP A 141 8.15 -15.17 13.69
N PHE A 142 9.02 -14.85 12.72
CA PHE A 142 10.22 -15.59 12.37
C PHE A 142 11.43 -14.65 12.31
N ASP A 143 12.63 -15.23 12.30
CA ASP A 143 13.89 -14.48 12.17
C ASP A 143 14.08 -13.88 10.76
N SER A 144 13.37 -12.78 10.51
CA SER A 144 13.41 -12.02 9.27
C SER A 144 14.80 -11.45 8.96
N THR A 145 15.61 -11.15 9.98
CA THR A 145 16.97 -10.63 9.76
C THR A 145 17.87 -11.72 9.17
N THR A 146 17.81 -12.94 9.70
CA THR A 146 18.54 -14.07 9.13
C THR A 146 18.03 -14.40 7.73
N TYR A 147 16.71 -14.38 7.54
CA TYR A 147 16.09 -14.60 6.23
C TYR A 147 16.60 -13.60 5.18
N ASP A 148 16.55 -12.30 5.46
CA ASP A 148 16.97 -11.24 4.54
C ASP A 148 18.45 -11.36 4.16
N ASN A 149 19.31 -11.68 5.14
CA ASN A 149 20.74 -11.86 4.91
C ASN A 149 21.04 -13.07 4.00
N GLU A 150 20.33 -14.18 4.19
CA GLU A 150 20.48 -15.38 3.37
C GLU A 150 19.94 -15.16 1.94
N VAL A 151 18.79 -14.47 1.80
CA VAL A 151 18.25 -14.07 0.49
C VAL A 151 19.20 -13.13 -0.26
N ALA A 152 19.84 -12.19 0.43
CA ALA A 152 20.83 -11.30 -0.18
C ALA A 152 22.00 -12.08 -0.80
N LYS A 153 22.52 -13.10 -0.09
CA LYS A 153 23.56 -14.01 -0.62
C LYS A 153 23.07 -14.80 -1.82
N PHE A 154 21.84 -15.32 -1.77
CA PHE A 154 21.22 -16.03 -2.89
C PHE A 154 21.22 -15.16 -4.16
N VAL A 155 20.80 -13.90 -4.03
CA VAL A 155 20.72 -12.94 -5.14
C VAL A 155 22.11 -12.56 -5.65
N GLU A 156 23.10 -12.41 -4.77
CA GLU A 156 24.49 -12.17 -5.18
C GLU A 156 25.03 -13.32 -6.02
N ASN A 157 24.80 -14.55 -5.59
CA ASN A 157 25.17 -15.76 -6.31
C ASN A 157 24.46 -15.84 -7.66
N GLU A 158 23.16 -15.56 -7.72
CA GLU A 158 22.39 -15.51 -8.96
C GLU A 158 22.99 -14.52 -9.96
N ASN A 159 23.27 -13.29 -9.52
CA ASN A 159 23.83 -12.25 -10.37
C ASN A 159 25.22 -12.62 -10.92
N LYS A 160 26.06 -13.24 -10.08
CA LYS A 160 27.37 -13.76 -10.49
C LYS A 160 27.23 -14.89 -11.51
N SER A 161 26.30 -15.83 -11.31
CA SER A 161 26.06 -16.96 -12.21
C SER A 161 25.53 -16.53 -13.57
N LEU A 162 24.67 -15.51 -13.61
CA LEU A 162 24.07 -15.01 -14.87
C LEU A 162 24.98 -14.06 -15.66
N ALA A 163 26.09 -13.58 -15.07
CA ALA A 163 26.97 -12.61 -15.72
C ALA A 163 27.54 -13.10 -17.07
N VAL A 164 27.75 -14.41 -17.22
CA VAL A 164 28.27 -15.05 -18.45
C VAL A 164 27.40 -14.79 -19.68
N TYR A 165 26.08 -14.67 -19.52
CA TYR A 165 25.16 -14.44 -20.63
C TYR A 165 25.37 -13.09 -21.32
N LYS A 166 26.00 -12.13 -20.65
CA LYS A 166 26.32 -10.81 -21.23
C LYS A 166 27.42 -10.87 -22.29
N VAL A 167 28.25 -11.91 -22.27
CA VAL A 167 29.44 -12.03 -23.13
C VAL A 167 29.42 -13.30 -23.99
N ILE A 168 28.34 -14.07 -23.94
CA ILE A 168 28.23 -15.41 -24.54
C ILE A 168 28.54 -15.46 -26.04
N ASN A 169 28.22 -14.39 -26.79
CA ASN A 169 28.44 -14.32 -28.23
C ASN A 169 29.85 -13.87 -28.64
N SER A 170 30.68 -13.47 -27.67
CA SER A 170 31.98 -12.82 -27.92
C SER A 170 33.16 -13.42 -27.17
N ALA A 171 32.90 -14.28 -26.18
CA ALA A 171 33.93 -14.85 -25.32
C ALA A 171 34.43 -16.20 -25.82
N GLU A 172 35.68 -16.53 -25.47
CA GLU A 172 36.31 -17.80 -25.83
C GLU A 172 35.62 -19.00 -25.19
N PRO A 173 35.52 -20.16 -25.88
CA PRO A 173 34.88 -21.37 -25.35
C PRO A 173 35.37 -21.81 -23.97
N GLN A 174 36.68 -21.74 -23.72
CA GLN A 174 37.26 -22.11 -22.41
C GLN A 174 36.83 -21.16 -21.29
N PHE A 175 36.67 -19.87 -21.60
CA PHE A 175 36.15 -18.90 -20.65
C PHE A 175 34.68 -19.18 -20.34
N LEU A 176 33.88 -19.49 -21.37
CA LEU A 176 32.47 -19.83 -21.20
C LEU A 176 32.30 -21.08 -20.33
N ILE A 177 33.05 -22.15 -20.60
CA ILE A 177 33.06 -23.36 -19.77
C ILE A 177 33.34 -23.01 -18.31
N LYS A 178 34.39 -22.23 -18.05
CA LYS A 178 34.77 -21.82 -16.70
C LYS A 178 33.66 -21.06 -15.98
N GLU A 179 33.06 -20.06 -16.64
CA GLU A 179 32.02 -19.25 -16.00
C GLU A 179 30.70 -20.01 -15.83
N PHE A 180 30.31 -20.88 -16.77
CA PHE A 180 29.14 -21.75 -16.59
C PHE A 180 29.36 -22.77 -15.46
N SER A 181 30.56 -23.35 -15.35
CA SER A 181 30.95 -24.23 -14.23
C SER A 181 30.93 -23.50 -12.89
N LYS A 182 31.40 -22.25 -12.84
CA LYS A 182 31.29 -21.40 -11.65
C LYS A 182 29.83 -21.16 -11.27
N GLY A 183 28.96 -20.88 -12.23
CA GLY A 183 27.52 -20.73 -11.99
C GLY A 183 26.89 -21.98 -11.36
N ILE A 184 27.26 -23.18 -11.82
CA ILE A 184 26.81 -24.45 -11.23
C ILE A 184 27.16 -24.52 -9.73
N VAL A 185 28.39 -24.15 -9.35
CA VAL A 185 28.82 -24.17 -7.95
C VAL A 185 27.98 -23.20 -7.11
N LEU A 186 27.75 -21.98 -7.62
CA LEU A 186 26.96 -20.97 -6.92
C LEU A 186 25.48 -21.37 -6.77
N TRP A 187 24.88 -22.03 -7.77
CA TRP A 187 23.51 -22.56 -7.61
C TRP A 187 23.42 -23.72 -6.64
N LYS A 188 24.46 -24.56 -6.52
CA LYS A 188 24.53 -25.58 -5.46
C LYS A 188 24.60 -24.92 -4.07
N GLU A 189 25.36 -23.84 -3.93
CA GLU A 189 25.35 -23.05 -2.70
C GLU A 189 23.98 -22.42 -2.43
N ASN A 190 23.28 -21.95 -3.46
CA ASN A 190 21.92 -21.42 -3.32
C ASN A 190 20.90 -22.47 -2.86
N ILE A 191 21.05 -23.74 -3.25
CA ILE A 191 20.24 -24.83 -2.70
C ILE A 191 20.47 -24.94 -1.18
N GLU A 192 21.73 -24.88 -0.73
CA GLU A 192 22.05 -24.90 0.70
C GLU A 192 21.52 -23.67 1.45
N ILE A 193 21.54 -22.49 0.82
CA ILE A 193 20.88 -21.29 1.36
C ILE A 193 19.39 -21.56 1.57
N VAL A 194 18.69 -22.07 0.55
CA VAL A 194 17.25 -22.33 0.66
C VAL A 194 16.93 -23.40 1.71
N ASN A 195 17.77 -24.41 1.86
CA ASN A 195 17.64 -25.40 2.94
C ASN A 195 17.78 -24.76 4.33
N ARG A 196 18.70 -23.81 4.50
CA ARG A 196 18.82 -23.03 5.75
C ARG A 196 17.62 -22.12 5.97
N LEU A 197 17.09 -21.48 4.92
CA LEU A 197 15.88 -20.67 4.99
C LEU A 197 14.70 -21.50 5.49
N ASN A 198 14.51 -22.71 4.94
CA ASN A 198 13.43 -23.63 5.35
C ASN A 198 13.55 -24.11 6.80
N ALA A 199 14.73 -24.00 7.42
CA ALA A 199 14.97 -24.39 8.80
C ALA A 199 14.67 -23.25 9.80
N ILE A 200 14.31 -22.05 9.33
CA ILE A 200 13.93 -20.94 10.19
C ILE A 200 12.59 -21.25 10.87
N GLU A 201 12.55 -21.13 12.19
CA GLU A 201 11.35 -21.36 12.99
C GLU A 201 10.24 -20.35 12.62
N ASN A 202 8.99 -20.84 12.58
CA ASN A 202 7.80 -20.07 12.20
C ASN A 202 7.84 -19.41 10.81
N LEU A 203 8.64 -19.95 9.88
CA LEU A 203 8.64 -19.45 8.51
C LEU A 203 7.23 -19.59 7.89
N PRO A 204 6.64 -18.50 7.35
CA PRO A 204 5.34 -18.54 6.71
C PRO A 204 5.23 -19.58 5.60
N THR A 205 4.06 -20.21 5.49
CA THR A 205 3.78 -21.26 4.48
C THR A 205 4.01 -20.74 3.05
N GLU A 206 3.70 -19.47 2.81
CA GLU A 206 3.90 -18.80 1.53
C GLU A 206 5.39 -18.78 1.13
N LEU A 207 6.28 -18.51 2.11
CA LEU A 207 7.72 -18.51 1.89
C LEU A 207 8.27 -19.94 1.73
N LEU A 208 7.68 -20.93 2.41
CA LEU A 208 8.01 -22.35 2.20
C LEU A 208 7.67 -22.82 0.78
N GLU A 209 6.50 -22.44 0.26
CA GLU A 209 6.10 -22.76 -1.12
C GLU A 209 6.99 -22.03 -2.14
N GLN A 210 7.34 -20.76 -1.89
CA GLN A 210 8.31 -20.03 -2.70
C GLN A 210 9.68 -20.74 -2.71
N ASN A 211 10.18 -21.15 -1.55
CA ASN A 211 11.47 -21.83 -1.41
C ASN A 211 11.50 -23.15 -2.19
N LYS A 212 10.39 -23.91 -2.21
CA LYS A 212 10.26 -25.13 -3.03
C LYS A 212 10.42 -24.84 -4.53
N LYS A 213 9.89 -23.72 -5.01
CA LYS A 213 10.08 -23.26 -6.40
C LYS A 213 11.51 -22.80 -6.65
N LEU A 214 12.15 -22.11 -5.70
CA LEU A 214 13.55 -21.71 -5.79
C LEU A 214 14.51 -22.91 -5.85
N LEU A 215 14.24 -23.99 -5.12
CA LEU A 215 14.99 -25.25 -5.24
C LEU A 215 14.86 -25.82 -6.67
N SER A 216 13.63 -25.91 -7.17
CA SER A 216 13.36 -26.39 -8.54
C SER A 216 14.06 -25.53 -9.59
N TYR A 217 14.09 -24.22 -9.40
CA TYR A 217 14.81 -23.27 -10.24
C TYR A 217 16.33 -23.53 -10.25
N CYS A 218 16.94 -23.69 -9.08
CA CYS A 218 18.38 -23.95 -8.96
C CYS A 218 18.76 -25.28 -9.63
N ASP A 219 17.98 -26.35 -9.42
CA ASP A 219 18.21 -27.65 -10.06
C ASP A 219 18.15 -27.56 -11.59
N LEU A 220 17.18 -26.82 -12.14
CA LEU A 220 17.07 -26.60 -13.58
C LEU A 220 18.24 -25.79 -14.11
N ARG A 221 18.69 -24.75 -13.39
CA ARG A 221 19.85 -23.93 -13.77
C ARG A 221 21.15 -24.74 -13.78
N ILE A 222 21.34 -25.62 -12.79
CA ILE A 222 22.47 -26.54 -12.73
C ILE A 222 22.46 -27.46 -13.97
N GLN A 223 21.34 -28.14 -14.24
CA GLN A 223 21.20 -29.04 -15.40
C GLN A 223 21.44 -28.31 -16.72
N HIS A 224 20.88 -27.11 -16.87
CA HIS A 224 21.03 -26.27 -18.05
C HIS A 224 22.51 -25.96 -18.32
N ASN A 225 23.25 -25.51 -17.29
CA ASN A 225 24.65 -25.19 -17.43
C ASN A 225 25.53 -26.43 -17.63
N GLU A 226 25.23 -27.56 -17.01
CA GLU A 226 25.98 -28.81 -17.20
C GLU A 226 25.93 -29.25 -18.67
N ILE A 227 24.76 -29.14 -19.30
CA ILE A 227 24.57 -29.49 -20.71
C ILE A 227 25.25 -28.47 -21.62
N ILE A 228 25.19 -27.17 -21.31
CA ILE A 228 25.91 -26.14 -22.07
C ILE A 228 27.42 -26.38 -22.02
N VAL A 229 27.98 -26.62 -20.83
CA VAL A 229 29.41 -26.94 -20.65
C VAL A 229 29.79 -28.15 -21.50
N LYS A 230 28.95 -29.19 -21.51
CA LYS A 230 29.16 -30.39 -22.31
C LYS A 230 29.11 -30.10 -23.81
N ALA A 231 28.13 -29.32 -24.28
CA ALA A 231 27.99 -28.94 -25.69
C ALA A 231 29.21 -28.15 -26.20
N ILE A 232 29.70 -27.19 -25.40
CA ILE A 232 30.89 -26.40 -25.74
C ILE A 232 32.15 -27.29 -25.71
N SER A 233 32.27 -28.19 -24.74
CA SER A 233 33.44 -29.08 -24.61
C SER A 233 33.54 -30.10 -25.74
N GLU A 234 32.39 -30.58 -26.22
CA GLU A 234 32.29 -31.55 -27.32
C GLU A 234 32.18 -30.89 -28.71
N ASP A 235 32.16 -29.55 -28.78
CA ASP A 235 31.97 -28.76 -29.99
C ASP A 235 30.81 -29.27 -30.87
N THR A 236 29.62 -29.36 -30.27
CA THR A 236 28.47 -30.04 -30.89
C THR A 236 27.12 -29.39 -30.59
N ASP A 237 26.26 -29.35 -31.61
CA ASP A 237 24.90 -28.82 -31.51
C ASP A 237 23.86 -29.87 -31.10
N LYS A 238 24.26 -31.13 -30.86
CA LYS A 238 23.31 -32.23 -30.58
C LYS A 238 22.48 -32.03 -29.31
N TYR A 239 22.89 -31.10 -28.45
CA TYR A 239 22.24 -30.79 -27.17
C TYR A 239 21.30 -29.57 -27.23
N VAL A 240 21.23 -28.84 -28.34
CA VAL A 240 20.45 -27.59 -28.46
C VAL A 240 18.98 -27.80 -28.04
N SER A 241 18.33 -28.84 -28.57
CA SER A 241 16.93 -29.16 -28.21
C SER A 241 16.73 -29.42 -26.72
N GLU A 242 17.73 -29.98 -26.04
CA GLU A 242 17.65 -30.24 -24.60
C GLU A 242 17.88 -28.98 -23.77
N ILE A 243 18.83 -28.14 -24.18
CA ILE A 243 19.08 -26.81 -23.61
C ILE A 243 17.80 -25.96 -23.67
N ASP A 244 17.19 -25.86 -24.85
CA ASP A 244 15.94 -25.10 -25.05
C ASP A 244 14.80 -25.65 -24.19
N ARG A 245 14.66 -26.98 -24.11
CA ARG A 245 13.64 -27.62 -23.27
C ARG A 245 13.80 -27.26 -21.79
N ILE A 246 15.03 -27.24 -21.28
CA ILE A 246 15.28 -26.85 -19.89
C ILE A 246 15.07 -25.35 -19.71
N GLY A 247 15.48 -24.53 -20.67
CA GLY A 247 15.22 -23.08 -20.68
C GLY A 247 13.73 -22.75 -20.57
N MET A 248 12.87 -23.45 -21.30
CA MET A 248 11.41 -23.30 -21.18
C MET A 248 10.89 -23.68 -19.78
N LYS A 249 11.42 -24.73 -19.16
CA LYS A 249 11.05 -25.09 -17.78
C LYS A 249 11.49 -24.03 -16.77
N ILE A 250 12.68 -23.43 -16.96
CA ILE A 250 13.16 -22.33 -16.12
C ILE A 250 12.19 -21.15 -16.22
N ASN A 251 11.79 -20.76 -17.43
CA ASN A 251 10.84 -19.65 -17.63
C ASN A 251 9.51 -19.93 -16.94
N LYS A 252 8.98 -21.15 -17.07
CA LYS A 252 7.75 -21.55 -16.36
C LYS A 252 7.87 -21.41 -14.84
N VAL A 253 8.97 -21.84 -14.24
CA VAL A 253 9.18 -21.69 -12.79
C VAL A 253 9.30 -20.21 -12.39
N LEU A 254 9.91 -19.36 -13.23
CA LEU A 254 9.97 -17.92 -13.00
C LEU A 254 8.59 -17.25 -13.07
N GLU A 255 7.73 -17.66 -14.01
CA GLU A 255 6.33 -17.21 -14.09
C GLU A 255 5.55 -17.59 -12.82
N GLU A 256 5.67 -18.85 -12.37
CA GLU A 256 5.05 -19.32 -11.13
C GLU A 256 5.55 -18.54 -9.90
N LEU A 257 6.84 -18.18 -9.85
CA LEU A 257 7.42 -17.34 -8.80
C LEU A 257 6.92 -15.90 -8.84
N GLU A 258 6.59 -15.37 -10.02
CA GLU A 258 6.04 -14.03 -10.17
C GLU A 258 4.56 -13.97 -9.76
N GLU A 259 3.80 -15.03 -10.00
CA GLU A 259 2.41 -15.16 -9.54
C GLU A 259 2.30 -15.22 -8.02
N LEU A 260 3.25 -15.85 -7.33
CA LEU A 260 3.29 -15.89 -5.86
C LEU A 260 3.57 -14.53 -5.19
N LYS A 261 4.00 -13.52 -5.95
CA LYS A 261 4.23 -12.15 -5.45
C LYS A 261 2.97 -11.28 -5.46
N LYS A 262 1.89 -11.73 -6.12
CA LYS A 262 0.63 -10.99 -6.30
C LYS A 262 -0.40 -11.38 -5.24
#